data_AF-C4IH11-F1
#
_entry.id   AF-C4IH11-F1
#
_cell.length_a   1.000
_cell.length_b   1.000
_cell.length_c   1.000
_cell.angle_alpha   90.00
_cell.angle_beta   90.00
_cell.angle_gamma   90.00
#
_symmetry.space_group_name_H-M   'P 1'
#
loop_
_entity.id
_entity.type
_entity.pdbx_description
1 polymer ?
#
loop_
_entity_poly.entity_id
_entity_poly.type
_entity_poly.pdbx_seq_one_letter_code
_entity_poly.pdbx_strand_id
1 'polypeptide(L)' 'MTKSVILNELDVCIANKENDIKYANKLNRNSDRVRYLRVVKGYKQNEVAEMIGISARQVQRIEKKLKNI' A
#
# COMPACT_ATOMS: atom_id res chain seq x y z
N MET A 1 8.33 17.22 -19.34
CA MET A 1 8.67 16.07 -18.48
C MET A 1 10.10 15.65 -18.78
N THR A 2 10.95 15.51 -17.75
CA THR A 2 12.34 15.08 -17.92
C THR A 2 12.45 13.57 -17.78
N LYS A 3 13.46 12.97 -18.43
CA LYS A 3 13.75 11.52 -18.33
C LYS A 3 13.84 11.02 -16.88
N SER A 4 14.38 11.84 -15.98
CA SER A 4 14.49 11.52 -14.54
C SER A 4 13.14 11.46 -13.82
N VAL A 5 12.19 12.35 -14.16
CA VAL A 5 10.84 12.34 -13.59
C VAL A 5 10.09 11.10 -14.04
N ILE A 6 10.19 10.75 -15.33
CA ILE A 6 9.55 9.55 -15.89
C ILE A 6 10.10 8.28 -15.24
N LEU A 7 11.42 8.20 -15.04
CA LEU A 7 12.03 7.04 -14.36
C LEU A 7 11.54 6.91 -12.91
N ASN A 8 11.47 8.02 -12.17
CA ASN A 8 11.00 8.00 -10.78
C ASN A 8 9.52 7.62 -10.67
N GLU A 9 8.66 8.10 -11.57
CA GLU A 9 7.26 7.70 -11.63
C GLU A 9 7.10 6.22 -11.99
N LEU A 10 7.91 5.72 -12.93
CA LEU A 10 7.96 4.30 -13.28
C LEU A 10 8.44 3.45 -12.10
N ASP A 11 9.47 3.85 -11.37
CA ASP A 11 9.96 3.13 -10.18
C ASP A 11 8.92 3.08 -9.05
N VAL A 12 8.10 4.13 -8.89
CA VAL A 12 6.98 4.11 -7.93
C VAL A 12 5.87 3.17 -8.40
N CYS A 13 5.61 3.11 -9.72
CA CYS A 13 4.62 2.26 -10.36
C CYS A 13 5.03 0.80 -10.52
N ILE A 14 6.34 0.49 -10.56
CA ILE A 14 6.84 -0.88 -10.60
C ILE A 14 6.52 -1.52 -9.24
N ALA A 15 5.45 -2.31 -9.23
CA ALA A 15 5.02 -3.09 -8.08
C ALA A 15 6.10 -4.14 -7.75
N ASN A 16 6.97 -3.82 -6.79
CA ASN A 16 7.87 -4.80 -6.19
C ASN A 16 7.30 -5.21 -4.84
N LYS A 17 6.54 -6.31 -4.84
CA LYS A 17 5.83 -6.84 -3.68
C LYS A 17 6.74 -6.98 -2.45
N GLU A 18 7.97 -7.45 -2.61
CA GLU A 18 8.89 -7.62 -1.47
C GLU A 18 9.32 -6.27 -0.85
N ASN A 19 9.66 -5.29 -1.69
CA ASN A 19 10.04 -3.96 -1.21
C ASN A 19 8.87 -3.22 -0.59
N ASP A 20 7.67 -3.36 -1.19
CA ASP A 20 6.45 -2.75 -0.67
C ASP A 20 6.04 -3.36 0.68
N ILE A 21 6.19 -4.69 0.85
CA ILE A 21 6.01 -5.36 2.15
C ILE A 21 7.04 -4.84 3.16
N LYS A 22 8.32 -4.77 2.80
CA LYS A 22 9.38 -4.24 3.69
C LYS A 22 9.06 -2.82 4.13
N TYR A 23 8.61 -1.96 3.21
CA TYR A 23 8.22 -0.59 3.55
C TYR A 23 7.00 -0.55 4.47
N ALA A 24 5.94 -1.31 4.14
CA ALA A 24 4.76 -1.41 4.99
C ALA A 24 5.10 -1.94 6.39
N ASN A 25 6.05 -2.87 6.52
CA ASN A 25 6.47 -3.38 7.84
C ASN A 25 7.24 -2.35 8.68
N LYS A 26 7.80 -1.29 8.08
CA LYS A 26 8.38 -0.16 8.83
C LYS A 26 7.33 0.79 9.39
N LEU A 27 6.08 0.73 8.91
CA LEU A 27 5.00 1.57 9.38
C LEU A 27 4.38 0.97 10.65
N ASN A 28 4.22 1.79 11.68
CA ASN A 28 3.76 1.33 13.00
C ASN A 28 2.26 0.98 13.05
N ARG A 29 1.43 1.66 12.25
CA ARG A 29 -0.03 1.50 12.30
C ARG A 29 -0.54 0.76 11.08
N ASN A 30 -1.46 -0.18 11.30
CA ASN A 30 -2.15 -0.88 10.22
C ASN A 30 -2.93 0.08 9.30
N SER A 31 -3.37 1.25 9.78
CA SER A 31 -3.98 2.29 8.93
C SER A 31 -3.03 2.76 7.84
N ASP A 32 -1.77 3.01 8.21
CA ASP A 32 -0.77 3.60 7.32
C ASP A 32 -0.28 2.55 6.33
N ARG A 33 -0.11 1.32 6.81
CA ARG A 33 0.19 0.13 5.99
C ARG A 33 -0.86 -0.08 4.91
N VAL A 34 -2.12 -0.10 5.31
CA VAL A 34 -3.26 -0.28 4.39
C VAL A 34 -3.35 0.91 3.43
N ARG A 35 -3.19 2.15 3.90
CA ARG A 35 -3.22 3.34 3.02
C ARG A 35 -2.14 3.27 1.94
N TYR A 36 -0.90 2.95 2.31
CA TYR A 36 0.20 2.81 1.36
C TYR A 36 -0.11 1.73 0.31
N LEU A 37 -0.43 0.51 0.75
CA LEU A 37 -0.62 -0.61 -0.18
C LEU A 37 -1.89 -0.49 -1.03
N ARG A 38 -2.99 0.05 -0.49
CA ARG A 38 -4.27 0.18 -1.21
C ARG A 38 -4.35 1.43 -2.08
N VAL A 39 -3.91 2.57 -1.57
CA VAL A 39 -4.10 3.87 -2.24
C VAL A 39 -2.90 4.24 -3.08
N VAL A 40 -1.68 4.08 -2.55
CA VAL A 40 -0.46 4.46 -3.29
C VAL A 40 -0.06 3.38 -4.28
N LYS A 41 -0.13 2.11 -3.89
CA LYS A 41 0.31 0.98 -4.72
C LYS A 41 -0.81 0.22 -5.44
N GLY A 42 -2.06 0.39 -5.03
CA GLY A 42 -3.21 -0.18 -5.73
C GLY A 42 -3.43 -1.70 -5.56
N TYR A 43 -2.77 -2.36 -4.61
CA TYR A 43 -2.96 -3.80 -4.34
C TYR A 43 -4.40 -4.11 -3.91
N LYS A 44 -4.88 -5.34 -4.11
CA LYS A 44 -6.24 -5.75 -3.70
C LYS A 44 -6.33 -5.97 -2.18
N GLN A 45 -7.53 -5.85 -1.60
CA GLN A 45 -7.75 -6.01 -0.16
C GLN A 45 -7.22 -7.34 0.39
N ASN A 46 -7.43 -8.45 -0.33
CA ASN A 46 -6.97 -9.78 0.08
C ASN A 46 -5.44 -9.88 0.03
N GLU A 47 -4.81 -9.30 -1.00
CA GLU A 47 -3.36 -9.27 -1.12
C GLU A 47 -2.72 -8.46 0.01
N VAL A 48 -3.30 -7.30 0.33
CA VAL A 48 -2.84 -6.48 1.45
C VAL A 48 -2.98 -7.21 2.78
N ALA A 49 -4.10 -7.90 2.98
CA ALA A 49 -4.35 -8.72 4.17
C ALA A 49 -3.26 -9.78 4.37
N GLU A 50 -2.91 -10.51 3.29
CA GLU A 50 -1.82 -11.49 3.29
C GLU A 50 -0.45 -10.83 3.53
N MET A 51 -0.16 -9.72 2.84
CA MET A 51 1.12 -9.01 2.92
C MET A 51 1.46 -8.49 4.32
N ILE A 52 0.46 -8.04 5.07
CA ILE A 52 0.66 -7.39 6.37
C ILE A 52 0.17 -8.21 7.57
N GLY A 53 -0.35 -9.41 7.31
CA GLY A 53 -0.75 -10.39 8.33
C GLY A 53 -2.03 -10.00 9.09
N ILE A 54 -3.01 -9.41 8.41
CA ILE A 54 -4.30 -9.04 9.01
C ILE A 54 -5.47 -9.63 8.22
N SER A 55 -6.69 -9.61 8.77
CA SER A 55 -7.86 -10.09 8.03
C SER A 55 -8.32 -9.09 6.94
N ALA A 56 -8.87 -9.60 5.84
CA ALA A 56 -9.51 -8.77 4.80
C ALA A 56 -10.62 -7.87 5.37
N ARG A 57 -11.35 -8.34 6.40
CA ARG A 57 -12.34 -7.52 7.11
C ARG A 57 -11.71 -6.32 7.84
N GLN A 58 -10.53 -6.48 8.44
CA GLN A 58 -9.81 -5.36 9.06
C GLN A 58 -9.35 -4.35 8.00
N VAL A 59 -8.83 -4.82 6.85
CA VAL A 59 -8.50 -3.95 5.72
C VAL A 59 -9.72 -3.12 5.31
N GLN A 60 -10.86 -3.75 5.07
CA GLN A 60 -12.11 -3.07 4.70
C GLN A 60 -12.57 -2.03 5.72
N ARG A 61 -12.48 -2.35 7.03
CA ARG A 61 -12.84 -1.40 8.09
C ARG A 61 -11.92 -0.19 8.12
N ILE A 62 -10.62 -0.40 7.91
CA ILE A 62 -9.63 0.68 7.83
C ILE A 62 -9.92 1.55 6.61
N GLU A 63 -10.18 0.96 5.45
CA GLU A 63 -10.52 1.73 4.24
C GLU A 63 -11.78 2.57 4.39
N LYS A 64 -12.84 2.01 5.00
CA LYS A 64 -14.05 2.78 5.30
C LYS A 64 -13.76 3.99 6.18
N LYS A 65 -12.84 3.86 7.15
CA LYS A 65 -12.40 4.99 7.99
C LYS A 65 -11.56 5.99 7.21
N LEU A 66 -10.71 5.55 6.28
CA LEU A 66 -9.87 6.41 5.46
C LEU A 66 -10.66 7.24 4.45
N LYS A 67 -11.78 6.71 3.91
CA LYS A 67 -12.67 7.47 3.01
C LYS A 67 -13.45 8.61 3.69
N ASN A 68 -13.50 8.62 5.02
CA ASN A 68 -14.22 9.62 5.80
C ASN A 68 -13.29 10.72 6.37
N ILE A 69 -12.08 10.87 5.81
CA ILE A 69 -11.11 11.94 6.13
C ILE A 69 -10.97 12.80 4.88
#